data_AF-A0A497L8A6-F1
#
_entry.id   AF-A0A497L8A6-F1
#
_cell.length_a   1.000
_cell.length_b   1.000
_cell.length_c   1.000
_cell.angle_alpha   90.00
_cell.angle_beta   90.00
_cell.angle_gamma   90.00
#
_symmetry.space_group_name_H-M   'P 1'
#
loop_
_entity.id
_entity.type
_entity.pdbx_description
1 polymer ?
#
loop_
_entity_poly.entity_id
_entity_poly.type
_entity_poly.pdbx_seq_one_letter_code
_entity_poly.pdbx_strand_id
1 'polypeptide(L)'
;MTRGSTTEKSQGFVIRDCLAGALIAFGVVLLIFQTLSAYYTRGMRFAEYADAFRTLFFGAHTVGGALGGYLVGRRAENPVQAGVITGVFAYIFEYICYFLFEGTFASSFWVLLGFIGGGIFGGMFANIQRARKRLASRIAKKEDEKTGE
;
A
#
# COMPACT_ATOMS: atom_id res chain seq x y z
N MET A 1 -2.05 -37.79 7.80
CA MET A 1 -3.08 -36.74 7.70
C MET A 1 -2.60 -35.53 8.52
N THR A 2 -1.67 -34.73 8.00
CA THR A 2 -0.94 -33.68 8.77
C THR A 2 -0.52 -32.49 7.88
N ARG A 3 -1.31 -32.18 6.86
CA ARG A 3 -1.03 -31.10 5.90
C ARG A 3 -1.83 -29.80 6.17
N GLY A 4 -2.67 -29.79 7.21
CA GLY A 4 -3.58 -28.67 7.50
C GLY A 4 -2.99 -27.56 8.38
N SER A 5 -2.08 -27.86 9.30
CA SER A 5 -1.67 -26.89 10.34
C SER A 5 -0.61 -25.87 9.91
N THR A 6 0.18 -26.15 8.87
CA THR A 6 1.24 -25.27 8.38
C THR A 6 0.73 -24.22 7.39
N THR A 7 -0.24 -24.57 6.56
CA THR A 7 -0.86 -23.70 5.57
C THR A 7 -1.72 -22.61 6.22
N GLU A 8 -2.47 -22.97 7.27
CA GLU A 8 -3.37 -22.06 7.97
C GLU A 8 -2.61 -20.95 8.73
N LYS A 9 -1.48 -21.29 9.37
CA LYS A 9 -0.59 -20.29 10.01
C LYS A 9 0.06 -19.34 9.00
N SER A 10 0.46 -19.84 7.84
CA SER A 10 1.04 -19.03 6.77
C SER A 10 0.02 -18.03 6.21
N GLN A 11 -1.21 -18.49 5.97
CA GLN A 11 -2.27 -17.65 5.43
C GLN A 11 -2.75 -16.58 6.42
N GLY A 12 -2.89 -16.93 7.71
CA GLY A 12 -3.21 -15.97 8.76
C GLY A 12 -2.16 -14.86 8.91
N PHE A 13 -0.87 -15.20 8.75
CA PHE A 13 0.22 -14.22 8.75
C PHE A 13 0.12 -13.25 7.56
N VAL A 14 -0.18 -13.75 6.35
CA VAL A 14 -0.33 -12.93 5.15
C VAL A 14 -1.50 -11.96 5.26
N ILE A 15 -2.66 -12.43 5.74
CA ILE A 15 -3.84 -11.57 5.91
C ILE A 15 -3.56 -10.47 6.94
N ARG A 16 -2.94 -10.82 8.07
CA ARG A 16 -2.60 -9.86 9.12
C ARG A 16 -1.66 -8.78 8.61
N ASP A 17 -0.62 -9.16 7.85
CA ASP A 17 0.34 -8.20 7.30
C ASP A 17 -0.34 -7.29 6.25
N CYS A 18 -1.23 -7.82 5.41
CA CYS A 18 -2.03 -7.03 4.47
C CYS A 18 -2.97 -6.05 5.19
N LEU A 19 -3.64 -6.46 6.27
CA LEU A 19 -4.51 -5.59 7.07
C LEU A 19 -3.70 -4.48 7.75
N ALA A 20 -2.54 -4.81 8.33
CA ALA A 20 -1.65 -3.82 8.92
C ALA A 20 -1.13 -2.83 7.86
N GLY A 21 -0.74 -3.33 6.69
CA GLY A 21 -0.35 -2.49 5.55
C GLY A 21 -1.48 -1.58 5.07
N ALA A 22 -2.72 -2.08 5.09
CA ALA A 22 -3.90 -1.33 4.69
C ALA A 22 -4.23 -0.21 5.67
N LEU A 23 -4.11 -0.45 6.98
CA LEU A 23 -4.24 0.59 8.01
C LEU A 23 -3.18 1.69 7.85
N ILE A 24 -1.94 1.32 7.49
CA ILE A 24 -0.89 2.31 7.19
C ILE A 24 -1.25 3.10 5.93
N ALA A 25 -1.65 2.43 4.85
CA ALA A 25 -2.03 3.08 3.60
C ALA A 25 -3.17 4.09 3.81
N PHE A 26 -4.23 3.67 4.51
CA PHE A 26 -5.35 4.52 4.89
C PHE A 26 -4.94 5.67 5.83
N GLY A 27 -4.15 5.37 6.86
CA GLY A 27 -3.68 6.38 7.81
C GLY A 27 -2.84 7.48 7.15
N VAL A 28 -2.02 7.14 6.16
CA VAL A 28 -1.27 8.13 5.36
C VAL A 28 -2.21 9.08 4.62
N VAL A 29 -3.25 8.54 3.98
CA VAL A 29 -4.26 9.32 3.28
C VAL A 29 -4.96 10.28 4.24
N LEU A 30 -5.43 9.78 5.39
CA LEU A 30 -6.05 10.61 6.42
C LEU A 30 -5.12 11.73 6.90
N LEU A 31 -3.85 11.42 7.19
CA LEU A 31 -2.88 12.41 7.65
C LEU A 31 -2.63 13.49 6.60
N ILE A 32 -2.55 13.13 5.32
CA ILE A 32 -2.43 14.08 4.21
C ILE A 32 -3.62 15.04 4.23
N PHE A 33 -4.85 14.52 4.19
CA PHE A 33 -6.04 15.38 4.16
C PHE A 33 -6.23 16.21 5.43
N GLN A 34 -5.88 15.67 6.59
CA GLN A 34 -5.98 16.41 7.85
C GLN A 34 -4.97 17.56 7.91
N THR A 35 -3.73 17.33 7.45
CA THR A 35 -2.70 18.38 7.33
C THR A 35 -3.11 19.45 6.32
N LEU A 36 -3.65 19.03 5.17
CA LEU A 36 -4.18 19.92 4.15
C LEU A 36 -5.35 20.76 4.68
N SER A 37 -6.32 20.12 5.32
CA SER A 37 -7.48 20.80 5.90
C SER A 37 -7.02 21.84 6.93
N ALA A 38 -6.12 21.47 7.85
CA ALA A 38 -5.55 22.38 8.84
C ALA A 38 -4.82 23.57 8.20
N TYR A 39 -4.07 23.34 7.12
CA TYR A 39 -3.37 24.40 6.39
C TYR A 39 -4.35 25.37 5.70
N TYR A 40 -5.41 24.85 5.09
CA TYR A 40 -6.34 25.63 4.25
C TYR A 40 -7.58 26.16 4.96
N THR A 41 -7.77 25.85 6.25
CA THR A 41 -8.83 26.45 7.09
C THR A 41 -8.73 28.00 7.14
N ARG A 42 -7.61 28.58 6.70
CA ARG A 42 -7.36 30.04 6.63
C ARG A 42 -7.86 30.76 5.36
N GLY A 43 -8.64 30.12 4.48
CA GLY A 43 -9.49 30.85 3.51
C GLY A 43 -9.32 30.51 2.02
N MET A 44 -9.43 29.25 1.61
CA MET A 44 -9.58 28.90 0.18
C MET A 44 -11.03 28.76 -0.26
N ARG A 45 -11.33 29.22 -1.48
CA ARG A 45 -12.56 28.92 -2.22
C ARG A 45 -12.37 27.63 -3.02
N PHE A 46 -12.76 26.49 -2.45
CA PHE A 46 -12.59 25.15 -3.03
C PHE A 46 -13.13 24.99 -4.46
N ALA A 47 -14.13 25.79 -4.85
CA ALA A 47 -14.75 25.73 -6.17
C ALA A 47 -13.80 26.09 -7.33
N GLU A 48 -12.78 26.93 -7.09
CA GLU A 48 -11.85 27.39 -8.14
C GLU A 48 -10.73 26.37 -8.44
N TYR A 49 -10.58 25.34 -7.61
CA TYR A 49 -9.48 24.36 -7.68
C TYR A 49 -9.94 22.90 -7.73
N ALA A 50 -11.16 22.64 -8.22
CA ALA A 50 -11.76 21.31 -8.23
C ALA A 50 -10.87 20.23 -8.90
N ASP A 51 -10.23 20.57 -10.03
CA ASP A 51 -9.34 19.64 -10.74
C ASP A 51 -8.06 19.34 -9.95
N ALA A 52 -7.42 20.36 -9.40
CA ALA A 52 -6.22 20.19 -8.58
C ALA A 52 -6.52 19.36 -7.32
N PHE A 53 -7.68 19.58 -6.71
CA PHE A 53 -8.15 18.79 -5.57
C PHE A 53 -8.38 17.33 -5.97
N ARG A 54 -8.97 17.07 -7.15
CA ARG A 54 -9.17 15.71 -7.66
C ARG A 54 -7.85 14.98 -7.94
N THR A 55 -6.88 15.65 -8.54
CA THR A 55 -5.53 15.09 -8.77
C THR A 55 -4.82 14.81 -7.45
N LEU A 56 -4.86 15.75 -6.51
CA LEU A 56 -4.28 15.56 -5.19
C LEU A 56 -4.96 14.40 -4.45
N PHE A 57 -6.28 14.33 -4.55
CA PHE A 57 -7.07 13.28 -3.94
C PHE A 57 -6.64 11.92 -4.49
N PHE A 58 -6.63 11.73 -5.82
CA PHE A 58 -6.14 10.50 -6.43
C PHE A 58 -4.67 10.19 -6.07
N GLY A 59 -3.82 11.22 -6.07
CA GLY A 59 -2.40 11.11 -5.73
C GLY A 59 -2.16 10.63 -4.30
N ALA A 60 -2.91 11.15 -3.33
CA ALA A 60 -2.80 10.76 -1.93
C ALA A 60 -3.08 9.27 -1.73
N HIS A 61 -4.17 8.75 -2.32
CA HIS A 61 -4.53 7.33 -2.27
C HIS A 61 -3.49 6.45 -2.98
N THR A 62 -2.94 6.94 -4.10
CA THR A 62 -1.86 6.25 -4.82
C THR A 62 -0.60 6.14 -3.97
N VAL A 63 -0.20 7.22 -3.30
CA VAL A 63 0.96 7.24 -2.41
C VAL A 63 0.74 6.33 -1.18
N GLY A 64 -0.43 6.43 -0.55
CA GLY A 64 -0.80 5.57 0.57
C GLY A 64 -0.77 4.09 0.19
N GLY A 65 -1.41 3.74 -0.93
CA GLY A 65 -1.41 2.40 -1.49
C GLY A 65 -0.01 1.89 -1.82
N ALA A 66 0.84 2.72 -2.43
CA ALA A 66 2.23 2.37 -2.74
C ALA A 66 3.06 2.10 -1.49
N LEU A 67 2.90 2.90 -0.44
CA LEU A 67 3.62 2.68 0.81
C LEU A 67 3.18 1.39 1.49
N GLY A 68 1.86 1.18 1.64
CA GLY A 68 1.31 -0.05 2.22
C GLY A 68 1.73 -1.29 1.42
N GLY A 69 1.55 -1.24 0.09
CA GLY A 69 1.90 -2.34 -0.80
C GLY A 69 3.40 -2.66 -0.82
N TYR A 70 4.28 -1.66 -0.72
CA TYR A 70 5.72 -1.88 -0.58
C TYR A 70 6.07 -2.57 0.76
N LEU A 71 5.49 -2.08 1.87
CA LEU A 71 5.79 -2.58 3.22
C LEU A 71 5.40 -4.04 3.41
N VAL A 72 4.29 -4.46 2.79
CA VAL A 72 3.81 -5.85 2.80
C VAL A 72 4.55 -6.66 1.73
N GLY A 73 4.67 -6.13 0.50
CA GLY A 73 5.30 -6.80 -0.63
C GLY A 73 6.77 -7.17 -0.40
N ARG A 74 7.51 -6.40 0.40
CA ARG A 74 8.89 -6.73 0.79
C ARG A 74 8.99 -7.95 1.71
N ARG A 75 7.88 -8.46 2.25
CA ARG A 75 7.79 -9.66 3.10
C ARG A 75 7.00 -10.80 2.44
N ALA A 76 6.03 -10.51 1.58
CA ALA A 76 5.20 -11.51 0.91
C ALA A 76 5.95 -12.35 -0.13
N GLU A 77 5.50 -13.57 -0.44
CA GLU A 77 6.07 -14.39 -1.52
C GLU A 77 5.74 -13.82 -2.91
N ASN A 78 4.52 -13.29 -3.10
CA ASN A 78 4.07 -12.59 -4.29
C ASN A 78 3.85 -11.09 -3.96
N PRO A 79 4.87 -10.22 -4.17
CA PRO A 79 4.81 -8.82 -3.74
C PRO A 79 3.68 -8.02 -4.40
N VAL A 80 3.42 -8.26 -5.68
CA VAL A 80 2.40 -7.51 -6.44
C VAL A 80 1.01 -7.89 -5.97
N GLN A 81 0.72 -9.19 -5.83
CA GLN A 81 -0.56 -9.66 -5.33
C GLN A 81 -0.82 -9.16 -3.90
N ALA A 82 0.19 -9.20 -3.03
CA ALA A 82 0.08 -8.67 -1.68
C ALA A 82 -0.20 -7.16 -1.68
N GLY A 83 0.42 -6.41 -2.60
CA GLY A 83 0.13 -4.99 -2.82
C GLY A 83 -1.32 -4.72 -3.22
N VAL A 84 -1.86 -5.49 -4.17
CA VAL A 84 -3.27 -5.40 -4.60
C VAL A 84 -4.21 -5.66 -3.43
N ILE A 85 -4.01 -6.77 -2.70
CA ILE A 85 -4.85 -7.13 -1.55
C ILE A 85 -4.81 -6.05 -0.47
N THR A 86 -3.62 -5.50 -0.21
CA THR A 86 -3.44 -4.39 0.74
C THR A 86 -4.23 -3.15 0.30
N GLY A 87 -4.17 -2.80 -0.99
CA GLY A 87 -4.94 -1.67 -1.54
C GLY A 87 -6.46 -1.88 -1.44
N VAL A 88 -6.94 -3.09 -1.70
CA VAL A 88 -8.37 -3.43 -1.53
C VAL A 88 -8.80 -3.30 -0.07
N PHE A 89 -8.00 -3.80 0.88
CA PHE A 89 -8.32 -3.63 2.31
C PHE A 89 -8.28 -2.16 2.73
N ALA A 90 -7.35 -1.35 2.21
CA ALA A 90 -7.29 0.08 2.51
C ALA A 90 -8.58 0.79 2.04
N TYR A 91 -9.05 0.48 0.84
CA TYR A 91 -10.33 0.96 0.33
C TYR A 91 -11.51 0.52 1.20
N ILE A 92 -11.54 -0.72 1.69
CA ILE A 92 -12.59 -1.21 2.59
C ILE A 92 -12.57 -0.44 3.91
N PHE A 93 -11.39 -0.17 4.49
CA PHE A 93 -11.30 0.64 5.71
C PHE A 93 -11.80 2.06 5.49
N GLU A 94 -11.39 2.67 4.39
CA GLU A 94 -11.86 4.01 4.03
C GLU A 94 -13.39 4.03 3.84
N TYR A 95 -13.94 3.04 3.14
CA TYR A 95 -15.38 2.85 2.99
C TYR A 95 -16.10 2.82 4.34
N ILE A 96 -15.61 1.98 5.28
CA ILE A 96 -16.20 1.84 6.62
C ILE A 96 -16.13 3.17 7.36
N CYS A 97 -15.00 3.87 7.33
CA CYS A 97 -14.84 5.16 8.00
C CYS A 97 -15.79 6.21 7.43
N TYR A 98 -15.84 6.40 6.11
CA TYR A 98 -16.76 7.34 5.49
C TYR A 98 -18.22 7.01 5.80
N PHE A 99 -18.58 5.73 5.75
CA PHE A 99 -19.94 5.30 6.10
C PHE A 99 -20.32 5.65 7.54
N LEU A 100 -19.39 5.44 8.49
CA LEU A 100 -19.64 5.71 9.91
C LEU A 100 -19.69 7.22 10.24
N PHE A 101 -18.86 8.05 9.59
CA PHE A 101 -18.73 9.46 9.95
C PHE A 101 -19.57 10.42 9.10
N GLU A 102 -19.70 10.16 7.80
CA GLU A 102 -20.38 11.08 6.87
C GLU A 102 -21.77 10.60 6.47
N GLY A 103 -22.15 9.35 6.78
CA GLY A 103 -23.49 8.79 6.55
C GLY A 103 -23.89 8.63 5.08
N THR A 104 -23.13 9.21 4.14
CA THR A 104 -23.30 9.07 2.70
C THR A 104 -21.95 8.81 2.05
N PHE A 105 -21.84 7.72 1.30
CA PHE A 105 -20.59 7.34 0.69
C PHE A 105 -20.46 7.97 -0.70
N ALA A 106 -19.54 8.93 -0.85
CA ALA A 106 -19.07 9.36 -2.15
C ALA A 106 -18.08 8.30 -2.70
N SER A 107 -18.58 7.11 -3.06
CA SER A 107 -17.79 6.01 -3.64
C SER A 107 -17.12 6.45 -4.94
N SER A 108 -15.97 7.09 -4.85
CA SER A 108 -15.22 7.43 -6.04
C SER A 108 -14.44 6.19 -6.44
N PHE A 109 -14.84 5.56 -7.55
CA PHE A 109 -14.07 4.56 -8.29
C PHE A 109 -12.57 4.92 -8.39
N TRP A 110 -12.26 6.21 -8.41
CA TRP A 110 -10.91 6.78 -8.35
C TRP A 110 -10.11 6.43 -7.09
N VAL A 111 -10.73 6.35 -5.91
CA VAL A 111 -10.08 5.93 -4.66
C VAL A 111 -9.59 4.50 -4.78
N LEU A 112 -10.46 3.61 -5.25
CA LEU A 112 -10.13 2.20 -5.46
C LEU A 112 -8.98 2.06 -6.46
N LEU A 113 -9.05 2.77 -7.58
CA LEU A 113 -7.96 2.79 -8.57
C LEU A 113 -6.66 3.35 -7.98
N GLY A 114 -6.73 4.39 -7.16
CA GLY A 114 -5.58 4.98 -6.50
C GLY A 114 -4.91 3.97 -5.58
N PHE A 115 -5.65 3.37 -4.65
CA PHE A 115 -5.09 2.37 -3.73
C PHE A 115 -4.56 1.13 -4.43
N ILE A 116 -5.30 0.57 -5.38
CA ILE A 116 -4.86 -0.62 -6.12
C ILE A 116 -3.64 -0.29 -6.98
N GLY A 117 -3.69 0.80 -7.76
CA GLY A 117 -2.59 1.24 -8.62
C GLY A 117 -1.33 1.54 -7.81
N GLY A 118 -1.47 2.26 -6.71
CA GLY A 118 -0.41 2.46 -5.72
C GLY A 118 0.13 1.14 -5.19
N GLY A 119 -0.76 0.26 -4.70
CA GLY A 119 -0.40 -1.05 -4.14
C GLY A 119 0.40 -1.92 -5.11
N ILE A 120 -0.02 -1.97 -6.39
CA ILE A 120 0.73 -2.63 -7.46
C ILE A 120 2.12 -2.04 -7.59
N PHE A 121 2.23 -0.71 -7.69
CA PHE A 121 3.51 -0.01 -7.83
C PHE A 121 4.45 -0.29 -6.64
N GLY A 122 3.93 -0.22 -5.42
CA GLY A 122 4.67 -0.56 -4.20
C GLY A 122 5.16 -2.00 -4.17
N GLY A 123 4.29 -2.94 -4.57
CA GLY A 123 4.63 -4.36 -4.69
C GLY A 123 5.69 -4.63 -5.75
N MET A 124 5.60 -3.99 -6.93
CA MET A 124 6.62 -4.07 -7.98
C MET A 124 7.97 -3.53 -7.48
N PHE A 125 7.96 -2.38 -6.79
CA PHE A 125 9.17 -1.79 -6.25
C PHE A 125 9.83 -2.70 -5.20
N ALA A 126 9.05 -3.34 -4.35
CA ALA A 126 9.55 -4.34 -3.41
C ALA A 126 10.17 -5.56 -4.12
N ASN A 127 9.56 -6.01 -5.21
CA ASN A 127 10.07 -7.11 -6.02
C ASN A 127 11.44 -6.77 -6.66
N ILE A 128 11.55 -5.58 -7.26
CA ILE A 128 12.79 -5.08 -7.87
C ILE A 128 13.91 -5.02 -6.83
N GLN A 129 13.63 -4.48 -5.64
CA GLN A 129 14.64 -4.41 -4.57
C GLN A 129 15.12 -5.80 -4.13
N ARG A 130 14.23 -6.77 -4.01
CA ARG A 130 14.59 -8.15 -3.65
C ARG A 130 15.43 -8.82 -4.74
N ALA A 131 15.07 -8.64 -6.01
CA ALA A 131 15.85 -9.15 -7.13
C ALA A 131 17.28 -8.59 -7.10
N ARG A 132 17.44 -7.28 -6.87
CA ARG A 132 18.75 -6.63 -6.71
C ARG A 132 19.56 -7.21 -5.56
N LYS A 133 18.96 -7.39 -4.39
CA LYS A 133 19.63 -7.98 -3.21
C LYS A 133 20.10 -9.41 -3.46
N ARG A 134 19.27 -10.24 -4.11
CA ARG A 134 19.61 -11.63 -4.48
C ARG A 134 20.75 -11.69 -5.49
N LEU A 135 20.80 -10.74 -6.43
CA LEU A 135 21.90 -10.66 -7.39
C LEU A 135 23.20 -10.28 -6.69
N ALA A 136 23.19 -9.26 -5.84
CA ALA A 136 24.37 -8.83 -5.08
C ALA A 136 24.94 -9.95 -4.20
N SER A 137 24.08 -10.70 -3.49
CA SER A 137 24.53 -11.82 -2.66
C SER A 137 25.14 -12.97 -3.47
N ARG A 138 24.67 -13.19 -4.71
CA ARG A 138 25.23 -14.21 -5.62
C ARG A 138 26.59 -13.82 -6.16
N ILE A 139 26.83 -12.53 -6.38
CA ILE A 139 28.12 -12.01 -6.82
C ILE A 139 29.14 -12.17 -5.68
N ALA A 140 28.80 -11.70 -4.48
CA ALA A 140 29.67 -11.83 -3.31
C ALA A 140 30.08 -13.30 -3.04
N LYS A 141 29.10 -14.22 -3.07
CA LYS A 141 29.39 -15.66 -2.87
C LYS A 141 30.37 -16.23 -3.91
N LYS A 142 30.28 -15.79 -5.17
CA LYS A 142 31.20 -16.24 -6.24
C LYS A 142 32.61 -15.66 -6.09
N GLU A 143 32.75 -14.50 -5.47
CA GLU A 143 34.04 -13.89 -5.18
C GLU A 143 34.74 -14.59 -4.00
N ASP A 144 33.97 -14.97 -2.98
CA ASP A 144 34.47 -15.76 -1.85
C ASP A 144 34.93 -17.16 -2.30
N GLU A 145 34.17 -17.84 -3.16
CA GLU A 145 34.55 -19.16 -3.72
C GLU A 145 35.83 -19.10 -4.57
N LYS A 146 36.13 -17.95 -5.22
CA LYS A 146 37.34 -17.76 -6.05
C LYS A 146 38.59 -17.36 -5.26
N THR A 147 38.45 -16.88 -4.03
CA THR A 147 39.57 -16.41 -3.20
C THR A 147 39.99 -17.43 -2.15
N GLY A 148 39.21 -18.50 -1.96
CA GLY A 148 39.54 -19.65 -1.11
C GLY A 148 40.26 -20.81 -1.83
N GLU A 149 40.47 -20.73 -3.15
CA GLU A 149 41.34 -21.61 -3.94
C GLU A 149 42.73 -20.98 -4.12
#